data_AF-A0A1I1MQA8-F1
#
_entry.id   AF-A0A1I1MQA8-F1
#
_cell.length_a   1.000
_cell.length_b   1.000
_cell.length_c   1.000
_cell.angle_alpha   90.00
_cell.angle_beta   90.00
_cell.angle_gamma   90.00
#
_symmetry.space_group_name_H-M   'P 1'
#
loop_
_entity.id
_entity.type
_entity.pdbx_description
1 polymer ?
#
loop_
_entity_poly.entity_id
_entity_poly.type
_entity_poly.pdbx_seq_one_letter_code
_entity_poly.pdbx_strand_id
1 'polypeptide(L)'
;MKTDVYTKILLTIIAACLVIQTIQKVGLVPEAQASSPKIVREEPKYGLVPVNANGSMDVRIVGVSTSDRLDVNIERVGGYSVYNGTLPIKAK
;
A
#
# COMPACT_ATOMS: atom_id res chain seq x y z
N MET A 1 38.53 47.52 33.77
CA MET A 1 37.29 48.03 33.13
C MET A 1 37.22 47.75 31.63
N LYS A 2 38.26 47.99 30.84
CA LYS A 2 38.23 47.76 29.38
C LYS A 2 38.00 46.29 28.99
N THR A 3 38.56 45.34 29.73
CA THR A 3 38.37 43.89 29.57
C THR A 3 36.91 43.45 29.63
N ASP A 4 36.12 44.00 30.56
CA ASP A 4 34.69 43.70 30.70
C ASP A 4 33.88 44.06 29.44
N VAL A 5 34.27 45.15 28.78
CA VAL A 5 33.64 45.62 27.53
C VAL A 5 33.98 44.67 26.37
N TYR A 6 35.24 44.24 26.25
CA TYR A 6 35.63 43.28 25.21
C TYR A 6 34.88 41.95 25.36
N THR A 7 34.77 41.44 26.58
CA THR A 7 34.05 40.19 26.83
C THR A 7 32.57 40.32 26.53
N LYS A 8 31.93 41.44 26.91
CA LYS A 8 30.53 41.72 26.57
C LYS A 8 30.29 41.81 25.07
N ILE A 9 31.18 42.50 24.32
CA ILE A 9 31.07 42.61 22.86
C ILE A 9 31.21 41.22 22.22
N LEU A 10 32.22 40.45 22.62
CA LEU A 10 32.46 39.10 22.10
C LEU A 10 31.27 38.16 22.40
N LEU A 11 30.74 38.22 23.63
CA LEU A 11 29.56 37.45 24.04
C LEU A 11 28.34 37.79 23.18
N THR A 12 28.12 39.07 22.91
CA THR A 12 27.00 39.53 22.08
C THR A 12 27.12 39.02 20.65
N ILE A 13 28.33 39.03 20.08
CA ILE A 13 28.59 38.53 18.73
C ILE A 13 28.35 37.02 18.64
N ILE A 14 28.85 36.24 19.60
CA ILE A 14 28.66 34.77 19.63
C ILE A 14 27.17 34.45 19.80
N ALA A 15 26.48 35.15 20.70
CA ALA A 15 25.04 34.98 20.91
C ALA A 15 24.24 35.31 19.64
N ALA A 16 24.54 36.42 18.95
CA ALA A 16 23.88 36.79 17.70
C ALA A 16 24.10 35.72 16.60
N CYS A 17 25.31 35.17 16.50
CA CYS A 17 25.63 34.12 15.54
C CYS A 17 24.87 32.81 15.84
N LEU A 18 24.74 32.45 17.12
CA LEU A 18 23.97 31.29 17.56
C LEU A 18 22.46 31.47 17.29
N VAL A 19 21.91 32.67 17.49
CA VAL A 19 20.50 32.98 17.17
C VAL A 19 20.24 32.81 15.67
N ILE A 20 21.12 33.30 14.80
CA ILE A 20 20.96 33.16 13.35
C ILE A 20 21.05 31.68 12.93
N GLN A 21 22.02 30.92 13.46
CA GLN A 21 22.14 29.48 13.18
C GLN A 21 20.94 28.68 13.70
N THR A 22 20.40 29.04 14.86
CA THR A 22 19.22 28.37 15.40
C THR A 22 17.98 28.67 14.58
N ILE A 23 17.77 29.89 14.07
CA ILE A 23 16.65 30.18 13.14
C ILE A 23 16.75 29.36 11.85
N GLN A 24 17.96 29.12 11.33
CA GLN A 24 18.16 28.30 10.13
C GLN A 24 17.99 26.79 10.39
N LYS A 25 18.35 26.31 11.58
CA LYS A 25 18.28 24.88 11.96
C LYS A 25 16.95 24.48 12.60
N VAL A 26 16.32 25.41 13.30
CA VAL A 26 14.93 25.31 13.74
C VAL A 26 14.14 25.57 12.47
N GLY A 27 13.91 24.52 11.69
CA GLY A 27 12.75 24.49 10.80
C GLY A 27 11.54 24.81 11.67
N LEU A 28 11.12 26.08 11.66
CA LEU A 28 9.94 26.57 12.39
C LEU A 28 8.68 25.80 11.95
N VAL A 29 8.78 25.12 10.81
CA VAL A 29 7.93 24.04 10.37
C VAL A 29 8.64 22.74 10.76
N PRO A 30 8.15 21.97 11.76
CA PRO A 30 8.62 20.60 11.93
C PRO A 30 8.46 19.89 10.58
N GLU A 31 9.52 19.24 10.09
CA GLU A 31 9.34 18.27 9.02
C GLU A 31 8.30 17.29 9.53
N ALA A 32 7.11 17.35 8.94
CA ALA A 32 6.08 16.38 9.19
C ALA A 32 6.68 15.05 8.76
N GLN A 33 7.24 14.32 9.72
CA GLN A 33 7.50 12.90 9.62
C GLN A 33 6.14 12.32 9.27
N ALA A 34 5.91 12.12 7.97
CA ALA A 34 4.81 11.34 7.47
C ALA A 34 5.11 9.91 7.91
N SER A 35 4.83 9.62 9.19
CA SER A 35 4.39 8.31 9.57
C SER A 35 3.13 8.13 8.75
N SER A 36 3.30 7.51 7.58
CA SER A 36 2.23 6.96 6.77
C SER A 36 1.26 6.38 7.78
N PRO A 37 -0.01 6.79 7.79
CA PRO A 37 -0.93 6.33 8.80
C PRO A 37 -0.73 4.82 8.86
N LYS A 38 -0.39 4.30 10.04
CA LYS A 38 -0.47 2.87 10.32
C LYS A 38 -1.96 2.56 10.31
N ILE A 39 -2.56 2.68 9.12
CA ILE A 39 -3.78 2.01 8.79
C ILE A 39 -3.43 0.59 9.17
N VAL A 40 -4.22 0.02 10.08
CA VAL A 40 -4.33 -1.42 10.20
C VAL A 40 -4.88 -1.88 8.85
N ARG A 41 -4.01 -1.85 7.84
CA ARG A 41 -4.19 -2.48 6.55
C ARG A 41 -3.97 -3.92 6.91
N GLU A 42 -5.04 -4.69 6.87
CA GLU A 42 -4.91 -6.08 6.49
C GLU A 42 -3.86 -6.13 5.39
N GLU A 43 -2.78 -6.87 5.62
CA GLU A 43 -1.68 -6.92 4.67
C GLU A 43 -2.29 -7.17 3.30
N PRO A 44 -2.03 -6.28 2.32
CA PRO A 44 -2.61 -6.44 1.01
C PRO A 44 -2.31 -7.86 0.54
N LYS A 45 -3.35 -8.69 0.42
CA LYS A 45 -3.22 -10.11 0.03
C LYS A 45 -3.00 -10.23 -1.47
N TYR A 46 -2.15 -9.35 -2.03
CA TYR A 46 -1.72 -9.34 -3.40
C TYR A 46 -0.19 -9.30 -3.46
N GLY A 47 0.38 -10.19 -4.26
CA GLY A 47 1.80 -10.16 -4.60
C GLY A 47 2.00 -9.38 -5.91
N LEU A 48 3.09 -8.62 -6.00
CA LEU A 48 3.52 -8.04 -7.28
C LEU A 48 4.05 -9.18 -8.16
N VAL A 49 3.41 -9.41 -9.30
CA VAL A 49 3.83 -10.42 -10.28
C VAL A 49 4.35 -9.68 -11.52
N PRO A 50 5.54 -10.02 -12.02
CA PRO A 50 6.06 -9.43 -13.24
C PRO A 50 5.14 -9.75 -14.43
N VAL A 51 4.88 -8.73 -15.25
CA VAL A 51 4.14 -8.87 -16.50
C VAL A 51 5.10 -8.97 -17.67
N ASN A 52 4.72 -9.72 -18.69
CA ASN A 52 5.48 -9.85 -19.93
C ASN A 52 5.51 -8.50 -20.69
N ALA A 53 6.47 -8.33 -21.60
CA ALA A 53 6.65 -7.08 -22.36
C ALA A 53 5.44 -6.70 -23.23
N ASN A 54 4.58 -7.67 -23.57
CA ASN A 54 3.32 -7.50 -24.28
C ASN A 54 2.12 -7.26 -23.35
N GLY A 55 2.33 -7.18 -22.04
CA GLY A 55 1.29 -7.00 -21.03
C GLY A 55 0.55 -8.28 -20.61
N SER A 56 0.98 -9.47 -21.06
CA SER A 56 0.39 -10.73 -20.59
C SER A 56 0.99 -11.20 -19.26
N MET A 57 0.26 -12.07 -18.55
CA MET A 57 0.72 -12.72 -17.32
C MET A 57 0.52 -14.22 -17.46
N ASP A 58 1.60 -14.98 -17.26
CA ASP A 58 1.56 -16.44 -17.33
C ASP A 58 1.25 -17.02 -15.93
N VAL A 59 0.09 -17.67 -15.80
CA VAL A 59 -0.38 -18.26 -14.55
C VAL A 59 -0.44 -19.78 -14.69
N ARG A 60 0.29 -20.49 -13.83
CA ARG A 60 0.21 -21.95 -13.72
C ARG A 60 -0.74 -22.35 -12.60
N ILE A 61 -1.90 -22.89 -12.94
CA ILE A 61 -2.84 -23.45 -11.97
C ILE A 61 -2.33 -24.83 -11.55
N VAL A 62 -1.85 -24.95 -10.30
CA VAL A 62 -1.30 -26.20 -9.75
C VAL A 62 -2.35 -27.13 -9.14
N GLY A 63 -3.56 -26.61 -8.92
CA GLY A 63 -4.71 -27.39 -8.45
C GLY A 63 -5.97 -26.53 -8.46
N VAL A 64 -7.10 -27.15 -8.77
CA VAL A 64 -8.43 -26.56 -8.63
C VAL A 64 -9.14 -27.34 -7.55
N SER A 65 -9.48 -26.70 -6.44
CA SER A 65 -10.35 -27.29 -5.42
C SER A 65 -11.79 -27.26 -5.94
N THR A 66 -12.19 -28.29 -6.68
CA THR A 66 -13.56 -28.44 -7.23
C THR A 66 -14.56 -28.94 -6.19
N SER A 67 -14.38 -28.57 -4.91
CA SER A 67 -15.36 -28.88 -3.85
C SER A 67 -16.55 -27.92 -3.88
N ASP A 68 -16.40 -26.77 -4.55
CA ASP A 68 -17.47 -25.79 -4.66
C ASP A 68 -18.47 -26.18 -5.74
N ARG A 69 -19.75 -25.93 -5.44
CA ARG A 69 -20.85 -26.17 -6.37
C ARG A 69 -20.79 -25.08 -7.44
N LEU A 70 -20.53 -25.48 -8.69
CA LEU A 70 -20.61 -24.57 -9.83
C LEU A 70 -22.08 -24.42 -10.24
N ASP A 71 -22.62 -23.22 -10.13
CA ASP A 71 -23.94 -22.90 -10.65
C ASP A 71 -23.87 -22.75 -12.17
N VAL A 72 -24.59 -23.60 -12.89
CA VAL A 72 -24.61 -23.64 -14.35
C VAL A 72 -26.05 -23.57 -14.85
N ASN A 73 -26.31 -22.65 -15.77
CA ASN A 73 -27.59 -22.57 -16.45
C ASN A 73 -27.57 -23.49 -17.67
N ILE A 74 -28.37 -24.56 -17.65
CA ILE A 74 -28.44 -25.55 -18.73
C ILE A 74 -29.72 -25.33 -19.53
N GLU A 75 -29.58 -24.84 -20.76
CA GLU A 75 -30.72 -24.62 -21.67
C GLU A 75 -31.17 -25.93 -22.35
N ARG A 76 -30.20 -26.79 -22.73
CA ARG A 76 -30.45 -28.00 -23.53
C ARG A 76 -29.54 -29.17 -23.15
N VAL A 77 -30.09 -30.39 -23.16
CA VAL A 77 -29.34 -31.65 -23.00
C VAL A 77 -29.69 -32.58 -24.16
N GLY A 78 -28.68 -32.99 -24.94
CA GLY A 78 -28.89 -33.91 -26.08
C GLY A 78 -29.84 -33.38 -27.17
N GLY A 79 -30.00 -32.05 -27.28
CA GLY A 79 -30.90 -31.41 -28.24
C GLY A 79 -32.32 -31.10 -27.72
N TYR A 80 -32.68 -31.57 -26.53
CA TYR A 80 -33.97 -31.28 -25.89
C TYR A 80 -33.85 -30.08 -24.96
N SER A 81 -34.82 -29.17 -24.95
CA SER A 81 -34.84 -28.05 -24.00
C SER A 81 -35.21 -28.53 -22.60
N VAL A 82 -34.58 -27.93 -21.60
CA VAL A 82 -34.87 -28.19 -20.20
C VAL A 82 -35.67 -27.00 -19.68
N TYR A 83 -36.94 -27.22 -19.34
CA TYR A 83 -37.81 -26.18 -18.80
C TYR A 83 -38.25 -26.57 -17.39
N ASN A 84 -37.78 -25.82 -16.39
CA ASN A 84 -38.30 -25.77 -15.02
C ASN A 84 -38.54 -27.13 -14.30
N GLY A 85 -37.76 -28.16 -14.64
CA GLY A 85 -37.89 -29.51 -14.10
C GLY A 85 -36.55 -30.12 -13.69
N THR A 86 -36.58 -31.07 -12.76
CA THR A 86 -35.39 -31.83 -12.32
C THR A 86 -34.74 -32.51 -13.52
N LEU A 87 -33.46 -32.23 -13.75
CA LEU A 87 -32.66 -32.88 -14.79
C LEU A 87 -32.64 -34.40 -14.53
N PRO A 88 -32.96 -35.26 -15.53
CA PRO A 88 -32.96 -36.71 -15.37
C PRO A 88 -31.54 -37.28 -15.45
N ILE A 89 -30.64 -36.80 -14.59
CA ILE A 89 -29.26 -37.28 -14.52
C ILE A 89 -29.03 -38.04 -13.21
N LYS A 90 -28.37 -39.20 -13.30
CA LYS A 90 -27.83 -39.88 -12.12
C LYS A 90 -26.43 -39.34 -11.88
N ALA A 91 -26.25 -38.56 -10.82
CA ALA A 91 -24.92 -38.28 -10.30
C ALA A 91 -24.36 -39.57 -9.69
N LYS A 92 -23.11 -39.90 -10.02
CA LYS A 92 -22.38 -41.01 -9.40
C LYS A 92 -21.66 -40.51 -8.16
#